data_AF-A0A0G1MVL0-F1
#
_entry.id   AF-A0A0G1MVL0-F1
#
_cell.length_a   1.000
_cell.length_b   1.000
_cell.length_c   1.000
_cell.angle_alpha   90.00
_cell.angle_beta   90.00
_cell.angle_gamma   90.00
#
_symmetry.space_group_name_H-M   'P 1'
#
loop_
_entity.id
_entity.type
_entity.pdbx_description
1 polymer ?
#
loop_
_entity_poly.entity_id
_entity_poly.type
_entity_poly.pdbx_seq_one_letter_code
_entity_poly.pdbx_strand_id
1 'polypeptide(L)'
;MGETKAWKAISLKQPWANLVRSGKKTIETRKWTTKYRGDLVICSSKKPNIHPAGFALCIAELYHIEPMKKNHEKKACIKLYPKAYSWFLKNIRPINPPMAVKGSLGVFDLILGPTQK
;
A
#
# COMPACT_ATOMS: atom_id res chain seq x y z
N MET A 1 6.86 24.99 -11.79
CA MET A 1 6.27 24.59 -10.49
C MET A 1 5.62 23.23 -10.71
N GLY A 2 6.06 22.17 -10.02
CA GLY A 2 5.50 20.83 -10.24
C GLY A 2 4.09 20.74 -9.65
N GLU A 3 3.13 20.23 -10.42
CA GLU A 3 1.73 20.11 -9.99
C GLU A 3 1.59 19.15 -8.81
N THR A 4 0.83 19.58 -7.80
CA THR A 4 0.37 18.73 -6.70
C THR A 4 -0.73 17.81 -7.23
N LYS A 5 -0.53 16.50 -7.13
CA LYS A 5 -1.52 15.51 -7.57
C LYS A 5 -2.20 14.87 -6.37
N ALA A 6 -3.53 14.77 -6.42
CA ALA A 6 -4.30 13.97 -5.48
C ALA A 6 -4.21 12.48 -5.89
N TRP A 7 -3.78 11.64 -4.96
CA TRP A 7 -3.65 10.20 -5.13
C TRP A 7 -4.58 9.46 -4.17
N LYS A 8 -5.05 8.27 -4.56
CA LYS A 8 -5.61 7.33 -3.59
C LYS A 8 -4.48 6.66 -2.83
N ALA A 9 -4.67 6.44 -1.53
CA ALA A 9 -3.67 5.87 -0.65
C ALA A 9 -4.29 4.92 0.38
N ILE A 10 -3.45 4.00 0.90
CA ILE A 10 -3.77 3.19 2.08
C ILE A 10 -2.57 3.14 3.02
N SER A 11 -2.85 2.99 4.32
CA SER A 11 -1.82 2.80 5.34
C SER A 11 -1.64 1.32 5.68
N LEU A 12 -0.41 0.82 5.62
CA LEU A 12 0.00 -0.52 6.05
C LEU A 12 0.86 -0.41 7.31
N LYS A 13 0.70 -1.35 8.24
CA LYS A 13 1.66 -1.49 9.35
C LYS A 13 2.98 -2.04 8.82
N GLN A 14 4.08 -1.65 9.45
CA GLN A 14 5.35 -2.30 9.20
C GLN A 14 5.38 -3.70 9.85
N PRO A 15 6.13 -4.68 9.28
CA PRO A 15 7.02 -4.57 8.11
C PRO A 15 6.31 -4.69 6.74
N TRP A 16 4.99 -4.85 6.72
CA TRP A 16 4.26 -5.16 5.48
C TRP A 16 4.35 -4.07 4.42
N ALA A 17 4.34 -2.80 4.82
CA ALA A 17 4.53 -1.68 3.90
C ALA A 17 5.88 -1.76 3.16
N ASN A 18 6.96 -2.10 3.87
CA ASN A 18 8.28 -2.32 3.28
C ASN A 18 8.31 -3.53 2.34
N LEU A 19 7.56 -4.60 2.64
CA LEU A 19 7.46 -5.76 1.76
C LEU A 19 6.72 -5.46 0.46
N VAL A 20 5.72 -4.57 0.49
CA VAL A 20 5.09 -4.09 -0.75
C VAL A 20 6.08 -3.24 -1.53
N ARG A 21 6.75 -2.28 -0.87
CA ARG A 21 7.77 -1.43 -1.52
C ARG A 21 8.86 -2.23 -2.23
N SER A 22 9.30 -3.36 -1.65
CA SER A 22 10.33 -4.21 -2.25
C SER A 22 9.82 -5.18 -3.31
N GLY A 23 8.51 -5.24 -3.56
CA GLY A 23 7.90 -6.21 -4.47
C GLY A 23 7.76 -7.62 -3.90
N LYS A 24 8.20 -7.88 -2.66
CA LYS A 24 8.07 -9.20 -2.01
C LYS A 24 6.62 -9.54 -1.69
N LYS A 25 5.82 -8.54 -1.30
CA LYS A 25 4.39 -8.67 -1.03
C LYS A 25 3.60 -8.02 -2.17
N THR A 26 3.06 -8.85 -3.06
CA THR A 26 2.23 -8.39 -4.19
C THR A 26 0.73 -8.59 -3.95
N ILE A 27 0.36 -9.11 -2.77
CA ILE A 27 -1.04 -9.20 -2.33
C ILE A 27 -1.15 -8.55 -0.96
N GLU A 28 -1.98 -7.52 -0.84
CA GLU A 28 -2.39 -6.96 0.44
C GLU A 28 -3.64 -7.69 0.98
N THR A 29 -3.84 -7.73 2.30
CA THR A 29 -4.97 -8.44 2.91
C THR A 29 -5.79 -7.51 3.80
N ARG A 30 -7.10 -7.40 3.56
CA ARG A 30 -8.01 -6.54 4.33
C ARG A 30 -9.33 -7.25 4.63
N LYS A 31 -9.96 -6.93 5.75
CA LYS A 31 -11.31 -7.43 6.11
C LYS A 31 -12.46 -6.68 5.41
N TRP A 32 -12.13 -5.75 4.53
CA TRP A 32 -13.05 -4.92 3.78
C TRP A 32 -12.57 -4.76 2.33
N THR A 33 -13.46 -4.29 1.46
CA THR A 33 -13.23 -4.14 0.02
C THR A 33 -13.49 -2.72 -0.45
N THR A 34 -13.05 -2.41 -1.67
CA THR A 34 -13.35 -1.15 -2.36
C THR A 34 -13.64 -1.43 -3.84
N LYS A 35 -14.42 -0.56 -4.47
CA LYS A 35 -14.63 -0.56 -5.93
C LYS A 35 -13.45 0.06 -6.69
N TYR A 36 -12.56 0.79 -6.02
CA TYR A 36 -11.42 1.45 -6.65
C TYR A 36 -10.44 0.46 -7.30
N ARG A 37 -9.99 0.76 -8.52
CA ARG A 37 -8.90 0.10 -9.24
C ARG A 37 -8.01 1.15 -9.87
N GLY A 38 -6.69 0.94 -9.82
CA GLY A 38 -5.70 1.90 -10.29
C GLY A 38 -4.59 2.16 -9.28
N ASP A 39 -3.86 3.24 -9.50
CA ASP A 39 -2.68 3.62 -8.73
C ASP A 39 -3.02 3.97 -7.28
N LEU A 40 -2.32 3.32 -6.36
CA LEU A 40 -2.53 3.45 -4.94
C LEU A 40 -1.19 3.69 -4.24
N VAL A 41 -1.09 4.79 -3.49
CA VAL A 41 0.07 5.09 -2.67
C VAL A 41 0.04 4.21 -1.42
N ILE A 42 1.13 3.49 -1.19
CA ILE A 42 1.33 2.65 -0.02
C ILE A 42 2.08 3.47 1.03
N CYS A 43 1.39 3.77 2.12
CA CYS A 43 1.96 4.49 3.26
C CYS A 43 2.30 3.53 4.40
N SER A 44 3.42 3.75 5.09
CA SER A 44 3.69 3.08 6.37
C SER A 44 2.97 3.80 7.51
N SER A 45 2.32 3.02 8.37
CA SER A 45 1.74 3.51 9.61
C SER A 45 2.86 3.89 10.59
N LYS A 46 2.62 4.88 11.46
CA LYS A 46 3.58 5.29 12.50
C LYS A 46 3.88 4.19 13.55
N LYS A 47 2.95 3.23 13.71
CA LYS A 47 3.09 2.10 14.62
C LYS A 47 2.91 0.77 13.85
N PRO A 48 3.78 -0.24 14.06
CA PRO A 48 4.99 -0.19 14.89
C PRO A 48 6.05 0.75 14.32
N ASN A 49 6.94 1.28 15.17
CA ASN A 49 7.97 2.25 14.77
C ASN A 49 9.17 1.54 14.11
N ILE A 50 8.95 1.03 12.90
CA ILE A 50 10.00 0.44 12.06
C ILE A 50 10.25 1.41 10.91
N HIS A 51 11.45 1.97 10.82
CA HIS A 51 11.77 2.99 9.82
C HIS A 51 11.69 2.44 8.38
N PRO A 52 11.16 3.20 7.41
CA PRO A 52 10.46 4.49 7.54
C PRO A 52 9.00 4.29 8.01
N ALA A 53 8.60 4.92 9.12
CA ALA A 53 7.24 4.86 9.69
C ALA A 53 6.54 6.22 9.57
N GLY A 54 5.34 6.27 8.98
CA GLY A 54 4.65 7.53 8.68
C GLY A 54 5.04 8.16 7.33
N PHE A 55 5.42 7.33 6.35
CA PHE A 55 5.91 7.78 5.04
C PHE A 55 5.12 7.13 3.90
N ALA A 56 4.98 7.84 2.78
CA ALA A 56 4.62 7.27 1.49
C ALA A 56 5.85 6.56 0.92
N LEU A 57 5.70 5.28 0.60
CA LEU A 57 6.82 4.38 0.29
C LEU A 57 6.93 3.99 -1.18
N CYS A 58 5.79 3.76 -1.82
CA CYS A 58 5.70 3.39 -3.22
C CYS A 58 4.28 3.66 -3.73
N ILE A 59 4.15 3.67 -5.06
CA ILE A 59 2.87 3.58 -5.75
C ILE A 59 2.73 2.15 -6.27
N ALA A 60 1.58 1.52 -6.09
CA ALA A 60 1.27 0.21 -6.64
C ALA A 60 -0.12 0.23 -7.28
N GLU A 61 -0.31 -0.48 -8.38
CA GLU A 61 -1.61 -0.59 -9.03
C GLU A 61 -2.44 -1.68 -8.37
N LEU A 62 -3.59 -1.31 -7.80
CA LEU A 62 -4.61 -2.24 -7.35
C LEU A 62 -5.49 -2.63 -8.53
N TYR A 63 -5.32 -3.85 -9.04
CA TYR A 63 -5.99 -4.29 -10.26
C TYR A 63 -7.09 -5.34 -10.02
N HIS A 64 -7.04 -6.07 -8.91
CA HIS A 64 -8.03 -7.10 -8.58
C HIS A 64 -8.24 -7.24 -7.08
N ILE A 65 -9.46 -7.62 -6.68
CA ILE A 65 -9.79 -7.99 -5.30
C ILE A 65 -10.70 -9.21 -5.33
N GLU A 66 -10.38 -10.21 -4.50
CA GLU A 66 -11.23 -11.38 -4.28
C GLU A 66 -11.09 -11.90 -2.84
N PRO A 67 -12.00 -12.77 -2.36
CA PRO A 67 -11.84 -13.44 -1.07
C PRO A 67 -10.46 -14.11 -0.95
N MET A 68 -9.83 -13.99 0.22
CA MET A 68 -8.50 -14.55 0.44
C MET A 68 -8.56 -16.08 0.42
N LYS A 69 -7.64 -16.69 -0.33
CA LYS A 69 -7.49 -18.14 -0.48
C LYS A 69 -6.11 -18.56 0.02
N LYS A 70 -5.96 -19.85 0.35
CA LYS A 70 -4.70 -20.41 0.88
C LYS A 70 -3.52 -20.27 -0.08
N ASN A 71 -3.75 -20.35 -1.39
CA ASN A 71 -2.71 -20.13 -2.41
C ASN A 71 -2.21 -18.68 -2.48
N HIS A 72 -2.87 -17.71 -1.83
CA HIS A 72 -2.43 -16.31 -1.77
C HIS A 72 -1.35 -16.08 -0.71
N GLU A 73 -1.20 -16.98 0.27
CA GLU A 73 -0.36 -16.78 1.46
C GLU A 73 1.08 -16.37 1.13
N LYS A 74 1.70 -17.03 0.14
CA LYS A 74 3.08 -16.74 -0.28
C LYS A 74 3.24 -15.30 -0.77
N LYS A 75 2.36 -14.86 -1.67
CA LYS A 75 2.37 -13.49 -2.24
C LYS A 75 1.84 -12.44 -1.26
N ALA A 76 1.05 -12.85 -0.29
CA ALA A 76 0.56 -12.00 0.80
C ALA A 76 1.55 -11.90 1.98
N CYS A 77 2.54 -12.79 2.02
CA CYS A 77 3.50 -12.94 3.12
C CYS A 77 2.84 -13.18 4.50
N ILE A 78 1.61 -13.70 4.52
CA ILE A 78 0.86 -14.01 5.73
C ILE A 78 0.05 -15.29 5.50
N LYS A 79 -0.13 -16.08 6.57
CA LYS A 79 -1.08 -17.21 6.55
C LYS A 79 -2.50 -16.72 6.28
N LEU A 80 -3.38 -17.64 5.84
CA LEU A 80 -4.77 -17.37 5.53
C LEU A 80 -5.41 -16.57 6.65
N TYR A 81 -5.90 -15.37 6.32
CA TYR A 81 -6.57 -14.49 7.26
C TYR A 81 -8.08 -14.65 7.08
N PRO A 82 -8.79 -15.31 8.02
CA PRO A 82 -10.20 -15.62 7.83
C PRO A 82 -11.05 -14.37 7.56
N LYS A 83 -11.98 -14.50 6.59
CA LYS A 83 -12.88 -13.42 6.13
C LYS A 83 -12.15 -12.20 5.54
N ALA A 84 -10.87 -12.31 5.23
CA ALA A 84 -10.14 -11.27 4.51
C ALA A 84 -10.32 -11.40 3.00
N TYR A 85 -10.02 -10.31 2.31
CA TYR A 85 -9.91 -10.20 0.87
C TYR A 85 -8.46 -9.96 0.50
N SER A 86 -8.04 -10.58 -0.60
CA SER A 86 -6.75 -10.38 -1.23
C SER A 86 -6.85 -9.25 -2.24
N TRP A 87 -6.08 -8.21 -2.00
CA TRP A 87 -5.93 -7.03 -2.86
C TRP A 87 -4.67 -7.22 -3.69
N PHE A 88 -4.83 -7.48 -4.98
CA PHE A 88 -3.72 -7.80 -5.86
C PHE A 88 -3.06 -6.51 -6.36
N LEU A 89 -1.75 -6.43 -6.14
CA LEU A 89 -0.92 -5.28 -6.46
C LEU A 89 0.07 -5.66 -7.56
N LYS A 90 0.24 -4.77 -8.54
CA LYS A 90 1.28 -4.87 -9.58
C LYS A 90 1.89 -3.48 -9.83
N ASN A 91 2.84 -3.38 -10.77
CA ASN A 91 3.44 -2.10 -11.18
C ASN A 91 3.95 -1.27 -10.00
N ILE A 92 4.70 -1.91 -9.09
CA ILE A 92 5.21 -1.28 -7.87
C ILE A 92 6.35 -0.32 -8.24
N ARG A 93 6.17 0.95 -7.90
CA ARG A 93 7.09 2.06 -8.18
C ARG A 93 7.52 2.69 -6.86
N PRO A 94 8.73 2.40 -6.35
CA PRO A 94 9.24 3.01 -5.12
C PRO A 94 9.28 4.54 -5.18
N ILE A 95 8.92 5.18 -4.08
CA ILE A 95 9.12 6.62 -3.88
C ILE A 95 10.47 6.79 -3.17
N ASN A 96 11.38 7.52 -3.78
CA ASN A 96 12.72 7.77 -3.26
C ASN A 96 13.08 9.26 -3.38
N PRO A 97 13.46 9.94 -2.28
CA PRO A 97 13.36 9.47 -0.90
C PRO A 97 11.88 9.27 -0.49
N PRO A 98 11.56 8.37 0.47
CA PRO A 98 10.21 8.28 1.02
C PRO A 98 9.73 9.64 1.54
N MET A 99 8.46 9.96 1.31
CA MET A 99 7.89 11.26 1.69
C MET A 99 7.09 11.15 2.99
N ALA A 100 7.33 12.03 3.96
CA ALA A 100 6.56 12.04 5.20
C ALA A 100 5.10 12.41 4.92
N VAL A 101 4.15 11.63 5.45
CA VAL A 101 2.71 11.82 5.21
C VAL A 101 1.87 11.51 6.43
N LYS A 102 0.67 12.10 6.48
CA LYS A 102 -0.37 11.71 7.45
C LYS A 102 -1.23 10.60 6.84
N GLY A 103 -1.03 9.37 7.31
CA GLY A 103 -1.89 8.25 6.92
C GLY A 103 -3.29 8.35 7.53
N SER A 104 -4.26 7.69 6.90
CA SER A 104 -5.62 7.52 7.41
C SER A 104 -6.07 6.05 7.35
N LEU A 105 -7.21 5.75 7.98
CA LEU A 105 -7.91 4.47 7.84
C LEU A 105 -8.69 4.44 6.52
N GLY A 106 -8.90 3.22 5.99
CA GLY A 106 -9.57 3.04 4.70
C GLY A 106 -8.70 3.45 3.51
N VAL A 107 -9.35 3.61 2.36
CA VAL A 107 -8.77 4.31 1.20
C VAL A 107 -9.01 5.80 1.41
N PHE A 108 -7.97 6.62 1.28
CA PHE A 108 -8.06 8.06 1.48
C PHE A 108 -7.36 8.82 0.36
N ASP A 109 -7.70 10.11 0.23
CA ASP A 109 -7.01 11.03 -0.66
C ASP A 109 -5.75 11.57 -0.02
N LEU A 110 -4.66 11.54 -0.78
CA LEU A 110 -3.34 11.98 -0.38
C LEU A 110 -2.79 12.93 -1.43
N ILE A 111 -2.51 14.16 -1.04
CA ILE A 111 -1.82 15.12 -1.90
C ILE A 111 -0.33 14.83 -1.78
N LEU A 112 0.30 14.46 -2.90
CA LEU A 112 1.75 14.35 -2.98
C LEU A 112 2.28 15.48 -3.85
N GLY A 113 3.32 16.15 -3.35
CA GLY A 113 4.11 17.08 -4.15
C GLY A 113 4.90 16.35 -5.24
N PRO A 114 5.54 17.09 -6.15
CA PRO A 114 6.39 16.50 -7.18
C PRO A 114 7.44 15.60 -6.54
N THR A 115 7.53 14.36 -7.01
CA THR A 115 8.60 13.45 -6.61
C THR A 115 9.91 14.09 -7.06
N GLN A 116 10.81 14.39 -6.12
CA GLN A 116 12.13 14.91 -6.47
C GLN A 116 12.82 13.81 -7.28
N LYS A 117 13.17 14.12 -8.52
CA LYS A 117 13.94 13.23 -9.40
C LYS A 117 15.32 12.97 -8.81
#